data_AF-A0A965X9I5-F1
#
_entry.id   AF-A0A965X9I5-F1
#
_cell.length_a   1.000
_cell.length_b   1.000
_cell.length_c   1.000
_cell.angle_alpha   90.00
_cell.angle_beta   90.00
_cell.angle_gamma   90.00
#
_symmetry.space_group_name_H-M   'P 1'
#
loop_
_entity.id
_entity.type
_entity.pdbx_description
1 polymer ?
#
loop_
_entity_poly.entity_id
_entity_poly.type
_entity_poly.pdbx_seq_one_letter_code
_entity_poly.pdbx_strand_id
1 'polypeptide(L)'
;MKIGNQVWMAENLRTTKYRNGGIISEITSNTSWEIITTGARSDYNNRDVYGTNFGHLYNWLAVSNINNLAPAGWHVATDEDWTTLENFLIVNGGNWDGSLIGDKIAKSIASNNLWNSSATEGIMGNEPTLNNLTGFCTYPGGFRLFSGTFNGVGMNCQWWTATEASSTHAWNRYLGIDAGSGLGRGSYDKNGGFYVRCVKD
;
A
#
# COMPACT_ATOMS: atom_id res chain seq x y z
N MET A 1 8.68 -8.70 -9.49
CA MET A 1 9.19 -7.57 -10.30
C MET A 1 10.44 -7.04 -9.66
N LYS A 2 11.46 -6.66 -10.43
CA LYS A 2 12.76 -6.26 -9.88
C LYS A 2 12.91 -4.73 -9.94
N ILE A 3 13.22 -4.11 -8.81
CA ILE A 3 13.55 -2.68 -8.70
C ILE A 3 14.86 -2.59 -7.92
N GLY A 4 15.92 -2.12 -8.57
CA GLY A 4 17.27 -2.25 -8.05
C GLY A 4 17.61 -3.71 -7.72
N ASN A 5 17.98 -3.95 -6.47
CA ASN A 5 18.29 -5.29 -5.97
C ASN A 5 17.09 -5.99 -5.31
N GLN A 6 15.98 -5.28 -5.10
CA GLN A 6 14.79 -5.86 -4.47
C GLN A 6 13.88 -6.51 -5.50
N VAL A 7 13.26 -7.62 -5.10
CA VAL A 7 12.19 -8.26 -5.87
C VAL A 7 10.87 -8.09 -5.14
N TRP A 8 9.98 -7.30 -5.73
CA TRP A 8 8.67 -6.95 -5.19
C TRP A 8 7.56 -7.82 -5.79
N MET A 9 6.51 -8.08 -5.01
CA MET A 9 5.25 -8.59 -5.54
C MET A 9 4.64 -7.59 -6.52
N ALA A 10 4.15 -8.11 -7.66
CA ALA A 10 3.54 -7.30 -8.70
C ALA A 10 2.13 -6.82 -8.34
N GLU A 11 1.48 -7.44 -7.36
CA GLU A 11 0.17 -7.04 -6.85
C GLU A 11 0.16 -6.95 -5.32
N ASN A 12 -0.87 -6.29 -4.77
CA ASN A 12 -1.11 -6.28 -3.33
C ASN A 12 -1.50 -7.67 -2.84
N LEU A 13 -1.20 -7.96 -1.58
CA LEU A 13 -1.43 -9.27 -0.97
C LEU A 13 -2.94 -9.60 -0.83
N ARG A 14 -3.32 -10.82 -1.24
CA ARG A 14 -4.69 -11.37 -1.18
C ARG A 14 -4.81 -12.61 -0.29
N THR A 15 -3.94 -12.75 0.72
CA THR A 15 -4.00 -13.92 1.59
C THR A 15 -5.15 -13.80 2.59
N THR A 16 -5.86 -14.90 2.81
CA THR A 16 -6.88 -15.01 3.86
C THR A 16 -6.37 -15.78 5.08
N LYS A 17 -5.10 -16.21 5.05
CA LYS A 17 -4.45 -17.02 6.08
C LYS A 17 -3.04 -16.52 6.35
N TYR A 18 -2.60 -16.69 7.60
CA TYR A 18 -1.20 -16.60 7.96
C TYR A 18 -0.40 -17.80 7.40
N ARG A 19 0.92 -17.72 7.42
CA ARG A 19 1.81 -18.76 6.89
C ARG A 19 1.62 -20.12 7.56
N ASN A 20 1.20 -20.14 8.83
CA ASN A 20 0.87 -21.37 9.56
C ASN A 20 -0.52 -21.96 9.23
N GLY A 21 -1.28 -21.34 8.31
CA GLY A 21 -2.63 -21.75 7.93
C GLY A 21 -3.76 -21.18 8.78
N GLY A 22 -3.46 -20.43 9.85
CA GLY A 22 -4.45 -19.75 10.68
C GLY A 22 -5.23 -18.70 9.87
N ILE A 23 -6.55 -18.66 10.06
CA ILE A 23 -7.44 -17.76 9.32
C ILE A 23 -7.28 -16.33 9.83
N ILE A 24 -7.25 -15.37 8.91
CA ILE A 24 -7.32 -13.94 9.22
C ILE A 24 -8.79 -13.55 9.25
N SER A 25 -9.27 -13.06 10.39
CA SER A 25 -10.66 -12.67 10.58
C SER A 25 -11.08 -11.59 9.60
N GLU A 26 -12.18 -11.82 8.88
CA GLU A 26 -12.80 -10.82 8.04
C GLU A 26 -13.85 -10.06 8.84
N ILE A 27 -13.68 -8.74 8.92
CA ILE A 27 -14.54 -7.89 9.75
C ILE A 27 -15.20 -6.84 8.86
N THR A 28 -16.53 -6.84 8.79
CA THR A 28 -17.28 -5.91 7.95
C THR A 28 -17.93 -4.77 8.73
N SER A 29 -18.21 -4.97 10.02
CA SER A 29 -18.75 -3.95 10.93
C SER A 29 -17.70 -2.89 11.28
N ASN A 30 -18.09 -1.61 11.22
CA ASN A 30 -17.21 -0.50 11.58
C ASN A 30 -16.89 -0.50 13.08
N THR A 31 -17.90 -0.72 13.93
CA THR A 31 -17.70 -0.74 15.39
C THR A 31 -16.83 -1.92 15.83
N SER A 32 -16.96 -3.08 15.18
CA SER A 32 -16.11 -4.23 15.45
C SER A 32 -14.68 -4.00 14.97
N TRP A 33 -14.49 -3.31 13.84
CA TRP A 33 -13.17 -2.95 13.32
C TRP A 33 -12.44 -1.97 14.24
N GLU A 34 -13.15 -0.96 14.74
CA GLU A 34 -12.58 0.09 15.58
C GLU A 34 -11.97 -0.46 16.88
N ILE A 35 -12.63 -1.44 17.50
CA ILE A 35 -12.22 -1.98 18.80
C ILE A 35 -11.40 -3.27 18.72
N ILE A 36 -11.08 -3.76 17.52
CA ILE A 36 -10.41 -5.05 17.37
C ILE A 36 -8.98 -4.99 17.92
N THR A 37 -8.58 -6.05 18.62
CA THR A 37 -7.24 -6.20 19.21
C THR A 37 -6.45 -7.37 18.62
N THR A 38 -6.95 -7.93 17.51
CA THR A 38 -6.32 -9.05 16.79
C THR A 38 -6.18 -8.71 15.31
N GLY A 39 -5.33 -9.47 14.62
CA GLY A 39 -5.14 -9.30 13.18
C GLY A 39 -6.40 -9.58 12.39
N ALA A 40 -6.79 -8.65 11.54
CA ALA A 40 -8.01 -8.69 10.74
C ALA A 40 -7.79 -8.17 9.32
N ARG A 41 -8.69 -8.57 8.44
CA ARG A 41 -8.79 -8.10 7.07
C ARG A 41 -10.20 -7.61 6.73
N SER A 42 -10.30 -6.84 5.66
CA SER A 42 -11.55 -6.54 4.98
C SER A 42 -11.27 -6.22 3.52
N ASP A 43 -12.29 -6.31 2.68
CA ASP A 43 -12.25 -5.70 1.36
C ASP A 43 -12.74 -4.27 1.43
N TYR A 44 -12.27 -3.42 0.52
CA TYR A 44 -12.76 -2.05 0.45
C TYR A 44 -14.29 -2.04 0.32
N ASN A 45 -14.96 -1.25 1.17
CA ASN A 45 -16.42 -1.16 1.25
C ASN A 45 -17.13 -2.50 1.45
N ASN A 46 -16.43 -3.51 1.99
CA ASN A 46 -16.92 -4.87 2.19
C ASN A 46 -17.43 -5.54 0.88
N ARG A 47 -16.76 -5.27 -0.25
CA ARG A 47 -17.10 -5.90 -1.54
C ARG A 47 -15.92 -6.68 -2.11
N ASP A 48 -16.16 -7.97 -2.35
CA ASP A 48 -15.24 -8.95 -2.94
C ASP A 48 -14.54 -8.50 -4.23
N VAL A 49 -15.24 -7.73 -5.08
CA VAL A 49 -14.69 -7.18 -6.32
C VAL A 49 -13.45 -6.32 -6.07
N TYR A 50 -13.40 -5.59 -4.94
CA TYR A 50 -12.23 -4.81 -4.57
C TYR A 50 -11.11 -5.68 -4.03
N GLY A 51 -11.43 -6.72 -3.25
CA GLY A 51 -10.44 -7.72 -2.81
C GLY A 51 -9.75 -8.39 -4.00
N THR A 52 -10.53 -8.74 -5.01
CA THR A 52 -10.06 -9.36 -6.25
C THR A 52 -9.17 -8.40 -7.05
N ASN A 53 -9.64 -7.17 -7.27
CA ASN A 53 -8.94 -6.23 -8.15
C ASN A 53 -7.73 -5.57 -7.47
N PHE A 54 -7.81 -5.23 -6.17
CA PHE A 54 -6.84 -4.38 -5.50
C PHE A 54 -6.11 -5.03 -4.34
N GLY A 55 -6.49 -6.22 -3.89
CA GLY A 55 -5.95 -6.82 -2.67
C GLY A 55 -6.88 -6.65 -1.47
N HIS A 56 -6.56 -7.30 -0.36
CA HIS A 56 -7.27 -7.09 0.90
C HIS A 56 -6.65 -5.93 1.68
N LEU A 57 -7.47 -5.25 2.48
CA LEU A 57 -7.04 -4.30 3.50
C LEU A 57 -6.81 -5.05 4.80
N TYR A 58 -5.62 -4.93 5.38
CA TYR A 58 -5.26 -5.55 6.66
C TYR A 58 -5.08 -4.47 7.71
N ASN A 59 -5.44 -4.76 8.96
CA ASN A 59 -4.94 -3.97 10.07
C ASN A 59 -3.46 -4.32 10.35
N TRP A 60 -2.75 -3.44 11.07
CA TRP A 60 -1.33 -3.66 11.31
C TRP A 60 -1.07 -4.87 12.23
N LEU A 61 -2.05 -5.22 13.08
CA LEU A 61 -2.00 -6.42 13.93
C LEU A 61 -1.94 -7.73 13.11
N ALA A 62 -2.49 -7.74 11.89
CA ALA A 62 -2.30 -8.85 10.96
C ALA A 62 -0.90 -8.83 10.34
N VAL A 63 -0.40 -7.63 10.02
CA VAL A 63 0.95 -7.44 9.45
C VAL A 63 2.04 -7.90 10.41
N SER A 64 1.92 -7.54 11.70
CA SER A 64 2.90 -7.87 12.75
C SER A 64 2.66 -9.21 13.42
N ASN A 65 1.80 -10.07 12.87
CA ASN A 65 1.46 -11.34 13.49
C ASN A 65 2.67 -12.30 13.49
N ILE A 66 2.94 -12.96 14.61
CA ILE A 66 4.04 -13.93 14.76
C ILE A 66 3.98 -15.09 13.76
N ASN A 67 2.78 -15.40 13.24
CA ASN A 67 2.58 -16.46 12.26
C ASN A 67 2.86 -16.03 10.81
N ASN A 68 3.33 -14.79 10.61
CA ASN A 68 3.70 -14.17 9.35
C ASN A 68 2.54 -14.05 8.35
N LEU A 69 2.30 -12.82 7.91
CA LEU A 69 1.32 -12.52 6.86
C LEU A 69 1.84 -12.89 5.46
N ALA A 70 3.13 -12.69 5.20
CA ALA A 70 3.75 -12.94 3.91
C ALA A 70 3.95 -14.45 3.65
N PRO A 71 3.86 -14.92 2.39
CA PRO A 71 4.23 -16.28 1.99
C PRO A 71 5.68 -16.63 2.35
N ALA A 72 6.03 -17.92 2.31
CA ALA A 72 7.42 -18.35 2.53
C ALA A 72 8.37 -17.81 1.46
N GLY A 73 9.56 -17.35 1.88
CA GLY A 73 10.55 -16.69 1.00
C GLY A 73 10.21 -15.23 0.67
N TRP A 74 9.24 -14.66 1.37
CA TRP A 74 8.85 -13.25 1.28
C TRP A 74 8.63 -12.68 2.69
N HIS A 75 8.84 -11.39 2.83
CA HIS A 75 8.44 -10.61 4.00
C HIS A 75 7.52 -9.46 3.59
N VAL A 76 6.71 -8.97 4.54
CA VAL A 76 5.99 -7.70 4.34
C VAL A 76 7.03 -6.59 4.28
N ALA A 77 6.95 -5.73 3.26
CA ALA A 77 7.93 -4.67 3.04
C ALA A 77 8.11 -3.81 4.29
N THR A 78 9.34 -3.62 4.73
CA THR A 78 9.71 -2.71 5.82
C THR A 78 9.76 -1.27 5.31
N ASP A 79 9.81 -0.30 6.22
CA ASP A 79 10.00 1.09 5.83
C ASP A 79 11.36 1.34 5.16
N GLU A 80 12.37 0.56 5.51
CA GLU A 80 13.69 0.58 4.85
C GLU A 80 13.61 0.02 3.43
N ASP A 81 12.80 -1.01 3.20
CA ASP A 81 12.59 -1.54 1.85
C ASP A 81 11.99 -0.49 0.93
N TRP A 82 10.96 0.21 1.38
CA TRP A 82 10.33 1.29 0.63
C TRP A 82 11.31 2.44 0.38
N THR A 83 12.13 2.80 1.38
CA THR A 83 13.18 3.82 1.24
C THR A 83 14.22 3.42 0.18
N THR A 84 14.57 2.14 0.12
CA THR A 84 15.50 1.61 -0.89
C THR A 84 14.89 1.71 -2.30
N LEU A 85 13.62 1.34 -2.47
CA LEU A 85 12.88 1.50 -3.72
C LEU A 85 12.81 2.98 -4.14
N GLU A 86 12.45 3.86 -3.21
CA GLU A 86 12.31 5.31 -3.45
C GLU A 86 13.63 5.91 -3.96
N ASN A 87 14.71 5.74 -3.21
CA ASN A 87 16.03 6.24 -3.57
C ASN A 87 16.51 5.68 -4.90
N PHE A 88 16.31 4.37 -5.13
CA PHE A 88 16.68 3.74 -6.39
C PHE A 88 15.95 4.38 -7.57
N LEU A 89 14.64 4.59 -7.47
CA LEU A 89 13.86 5.19 -8.55
C LEU A 89 14.25 6.65 -8.79
N ILE A 90 14.44 7.46 -7.74
CA ILE A 90 14.84 8.87 -7.89
C ILE A 90 16.12 8.98 -8.73
N VAL A 91 17.18 8.25 -8.37
CA VAL A 91 18.49 8.39 -9.04
C VAL A 91 18.58 7.65 -10.39
N ASN A 92 17.56 6.85 -10.75
CA ASN A 92 17.49 6.11 -12.02
C ASN A 92 16.34 6.60 -12.92
N GLY A 93 15.94 7.87 -12.81
CA GLY A 93 14.99 8.49 -13.75
C GLY A 93 13.52 8.11 -13.52
N GLY A 94 13.17 7.68 -12.31
CA GLY A 94 11.80 7.39 -11.91
C GLY A 94 10.97 8.63 -11.59
N ASN A 95 11.55 9.82 -11.53
CA ASN A 95 10.77 11.05 -11.37
C ASN A 95 10.05 11.41 -12.67
N TRP A 96 8.80 11.86 -12.55
CA TRP A 96 7.97 12.18 -13.73
C TRP A 96 8.53 13.30 -14.61
N ASP A 97 9.32 14.20 -14.02
CA ASP A 97 9.95 15.34 -14.69
C ASP A 97 11.40 15.06 -15.12
N GLY A 98 11.87 13.81 -14.95
CA GLY A 98 13.23 13.39 -15.29
C GLY A 98 14.32 13.88 -14.33
N SER A 99 13.97 14.59 -13.25
CA SER A 99 14.94 14.99 -12.23
C SER A 99 15.52 13.78 -11.49
N LEU A 100 16.79 13.85 -11.06
CA LEU A 100 17.44 12.78 -10.29
C LEU A 100 17.54 13.10 -8.79
N ILE A 101 16.77 14.09 -8.33
CA ILE A 101 16.74 14.57 -6.95
C ILE A 101 15.30 14.90 -6.55
N GLY A 102 15.03 14.79 -5.25
CA GLY A 102 13.69 14.98 -4.71
C GLY A 102 12.75 13.84 -5.08
N ASP A 103 11.79 13.57 -4.21
CA ASP A 103 10.82 12.51 -4.42
C ASP A 103 9.67 12.99 -5.33
N LYS A 104 9.69 12.51 -6.57
CA LYS A 104 8.64 12.74 -7.56
C LYS A 104 8.27 11.44 -8.29
N ILE A 105 8.41 10.30 -7.61
CA ILE A 105 8.30 8.96 -8.23
C ILE A 105 6.88 8.42 -8.34
N ALA A 106 5.87 9.13 -7.84
CA ALA A 106 4.52 8.59 -7.73
C ALA A 106 3.95 8.08 -9.06
N LYS A 107 4.14 8.84 -10.16
CA LYS A 107 3.69 8.40 -11.50
C LYS A 107 4.39 7.12 -11.96
N SER A 108 5.64 6.89 -11.56
CA SER A 108 6.41 5.69 -11.96
C SER A 108 5.90 4.39 -11.34
N ILE A 109 5.21 4.48 -10.21
CA ILE A 109 4.67 3.32 -9.48
C ILE A 109 3.13 3.28 -9.43
N ALA A 110 2.47 4.34 -9.90
CA ALA A 110 1.02 4.40 -10.07
C ALA A 110 0.56 3.58 -11.28
N SER A 111 -0.64 3.00 -11.19
CA SER A 111 -1.33 2.41 -12.35
C SER A 111 -1.68 3.48 -13.38
N ASN A 112 -1.95 3.02 -14.61
CA ASN A 112 -2.24 3.90 -15.74
C ASN A 112 -3.73 4.22 -15.94
N ASN A 113 -4.57 3.84 -14.98
CA ASN A 113 -6.01 4.06 -15.01
C ASN A 113 -6.57 4.18 -13.58
N LEU A 114 -7.88 4.41 -13.46
CA LEU A 114 -8.65 4.46 -12.21
C LEU A 114 -8.33 5.61 -11.23
N TRP A 115 -7.21 6.32 -11.39
CA TRP A 115 -6.99 7.59 -10.67
C TRP A 115 -7.97 8.65 -11.17
N ASN A 116 -8.59 9.36 -10.24
CA ASN A 116 -9.43 10.51 -10.53
C ASN A 116 -8.61 11.56 -11.29
N SER A 117 -9.24 12.16 -12.30
CA SER A 117 -8.58 13.13 -13.18
C SER A 117 -8.04 14.32 -12.39
N SER A 118 -6.82 14.74 -12.74
CA SER A 118 -6.20 15.96 -12.20
C SER A 118 -5.59 16.79 -13.33
N ALA A 119 -5.72 18.11 -13.23
CA ALA A 119 -5.05 19.05 -14.13
C ALA A 119 -3.61 19.38 -13.66
N THR A 120 -3.24 18.99 -12.44
CA THR A 120 -1.92 19.30 -11.87
C THR A 120 -0.88 18.33 -12.43
N GLU A 121 0.14 18.87 -13.09
CA GLU A 121 1.27 18.08 -13.60
C GLU A 121 1.96 17.28 -12.50
N GLY A 122 2.50 16.11 -12.88
CA GLY A 122 3.18 15.22 -11.93
C GLY A 122 2.25 14.42 -11.01
N ILE A 123 0.96 14.74 -10.96
CA ILE A 123 -0.03 13.97 -10.21
C ILE A 123 -0.47 12.74 -11.03
N MET A 124 -0.74 11.61 -10.37
CA MET A 124 -1.05 10.34 -11.03
C MET A 124 -2.33 10.42 -11.88
N GLY A 125 -3.26 11.30 -11.50
CA GLY A 125 -4.50 11.57 -12.25
C GLY A 125 -4.33 12.49 -13.48
N ASN A 126 -3.16 13.10 -13.65
CA ASN A 126 -2.83 13.89 -14.84
C ASN A 126 -2.15 12.97 -15.86
N GLU A 127 -2.68 12.86 -17.09
CA GLU A 127 -2.15 11.98 -18.15
C GLU A 127 -1.80 10.57 -17.65
N PRO A 128 -2.77 9.81 -17.10
CA PRO A 128 -2.49 8.54 -16.41
C PRO A 128 -1.88 7.47 -17.33
N THR A 129 -2.05 7.56 -18.65
CA THR A 129 -1.40 6.67 -19.63
C THR A 129 0.13 6.74 -19.60
N LEU A 130 0.70 7.81 -19.03
CA LEU A 130 2.15 7.98 -18.83
C LEU A 130 2.65 7.38 -17.51
N ASN A 131 1.77 6.84 -16.67
CA ASN A 131 2.15 6.21 -15.41
C ASN A 131 2.74 4.81 -15.61
N ASN A 132 3.22 4.22 -14.52
CA ASN A 132 3.67 2.84 -14.39
C ASN A 132 4.95 2.47 -15.14
N LEU A 133 5.93 3.38 -15.19
CA LEU A 133 7.22 3.12 -15.85
C LEU A 133 7.97 1.90 -15.29
N THR A 134 7.74 1.55 -14.02
CA THR A 134 8.46 0.47 -13.31
C THR A 134 7.78 -0.89 -13.41
N GLY A 135 6.50 -0.91 -13.79
CA GLY A 135 5.62 -2.07 -13.69
C GLY A 135 4.95 -2.25 -12.32
N PHE A 136 5.34 -1.49 -11.27
CA PHE A 136 4.87 -1.67 -9.88
C PHE A 136 3.34 -1.65 -9.74
N CYS A 137 2.68 -0.85 -10.59
CA CYS A 137 1.24 -0.78 -10.82
C CYS A 137 0.40 -0.67 -9.54
N THR A 138 0.32 0.54 -9.00
CA THR A 138 -0.55 0.86 -7.86
C THR A 138 -1.92 1.33 -8.30
N TYR A 139 -2.96 0.60 -7.94
CA TYR A 139 -4.33 1.06 -8.10
C TYR A 139 -4.79 1.93 -6.92
N PRO A 140 -5.60 2.98 -7.15
CA PRO A 140 -6.16 3.84 -6.10
C PRO A 140 -7.35 3.16 -5.42
N GLY A 141 -7.07 2.05 -4.72
CA GLY A 141 -8.07 1.22 -4.09
C GLY A 141 -8.63 1.76 -2.78
N GLY A 142 -8.26 2.98 -2.37
CA GLY A 142 -8.66 3.57 -1.10
C GLY A 142 -8.06 2.86 0.11
N PHE A 143 -8.69 3.06 1.26
CA PHE A 143 -8.27 2.50 2.54
C PHE A 143 -9.44 2.46 3.53
N ARG A 144 -9.20 1.83 4.68
CA ARG A 144 -10.12 1.82 5.82
C ARG A 144 -9.52 2.60 6.98
N LEU A 145 -10.28 3.55 7.51
CA LEU A 145 -9.91 4.34 8.68
C LEU A 145 -9.94 3.49 9.95
N PHE A 146 -9.27 3.93 11.01
CA PHE A 146 -9.30 3.24 12.30
C PHE A 146 -10.73 3.12 12.87
N SER A 147 -11.60 4.09 12.60
CA SER A 147 -13.03 4.06 12.96
C SER A 147 -13.86 3.07 12.13
N GLY A 148 -13.22 2.34 11.21
CA GLY A 148 -13.84 1.31 10.37
C GLY A 148 -14.48 1.83 9.09
N THR A 149 -14.64 3.14 8.89
CA THR A 149 -15.17 3.70 7.63
C THR A 149 -14.15 3.62 6.49
N PHE A 150 -14.63 3.64 5.24
CA PHE A 150 -13.81 3.54 4.04
C PHE A 150 -13.69 4.88 3.33
N ASN A 151 -12.53 5.18 2.73
CA ASN A 151 -12.31 6.41 1.98
C ASN A 151 -11.24 6.23 0.87
N GLY A 152 -11.17 7.18 -0.06
CA GLY A 152 -10.03 7.35 -0.94
C GLY A 152 -10.01 6.52 -2.22
N VAL A 153 -11.04 5.72 -2.52
CA VAL A 153 -11.11 5.04 -3.83
C VAL A 153 -11.07 6.06 -4.96
N GLY A 154 -10.25 5.79 -5.96
CA GLY A 154 -9.94 6.68 -7.08
C GLY A 154 -8.95 7.80 -6.74
N MET A 155 -8.67 8.05 -5.46
CA MET A 155 -7.82 9.17 -5.03
C MET A 155 -6.52 8.75 -4.36
N ASN A 156 -6.53 7.61 -3.67
CA ASN A 156 -5.50 7.23 -2.72
C ASN A 156 -5.26 5.72 -2.71
N CYS A 157 -4.03 5.33 -2.38
CA CYS A 157 -3.65 3.96 -2.02
C CYS A 157 -2.63 4.02 -0.88
N GLN A 158 -2.82 3.19 0.14
CA GLN A 158 -1.94 3.14 1.29
C GLN A 158 -1.46 1.71 1.53
N TRP A 159 -0.22 1.58 2.01
CA TRP A 159 0.35 0.31 2.42
C TRP A 159 0.90 0.39 3.82
N TRP A 160 0.63 -0.65 4.60
CA TRP A 160 1.41 -0.87 5.81
C TRP A 160 2.85 -1.24 5.46
N THR A 161 3.79 -0.73 6.26
CA THR A 161 5.11 -1.34 6.36
C THR A 161 5.13 -2.29 7.55
N ALA A 162 6.07 -3.24 7.57
CA ALA A 162 6.30 -4.11 8.74
C ALA A 162 6.99 -3.37 9.91
N THR A 163 7.24 -2.07 9.79
CA THR A 163 7.99 -1.28 10.78
C THR A 163 7.04 -0.57 11.74
N GLU A 164 7.18 -0.89 13.03
CA GLU A 164 6.44 -0.21 14.11
C GLU A 164 6.91 1.25 14.26
N ALA A 165 5.98 2.16 14.53
CA ALA A 165 6.30 3.56 14.81
C ALA A 165 6.17 3.87 16.32
N SER A 166 5.18 3.27 16.98
CA SER A 166 4.97 3.36 18.43
C SER A 166 4.08 2.21 18.91
N SER A 167 3.75 2.19 20.20
CA SER A 167 2.83 1.19 20.76
C SER A 167 1.44 1.21 20.10
N THR A 168 0.98 2.35 19.61
CA THR A 168 -0.35 2.51 18.97
C THR A 168 -0.30 2.74 17.46
N HIS A 169 0.87 3.07 16.90
CA HIS A 169 1.01 3.44 15.49
C HIS A 169 2.06 2.59 14.77
N ALA A 170 1.91 2.48 13.45
CA ALA A 170 2.91 1.90 12.57
C ALA A 170 3.19 2.81 11.38
N TRP A 171 4.32 2.60 10.70
CA TRP A 171 4.64 3.35 9.49
C TRP A 171 3.83 2.83 8.30
N ASN A 172 3.34 3.76 7.48
CA ASN A 172 2.68 3.47 6.23
C ASN A 172 3.31 4.29 5.09
N ARG A 173 3.22 3.75 3.88
CA ARG A 173 3.51 4.45 2.62
C ARG A 173 2.22 4.73 1.88
N TYR A 174 2.17 5.81 1.11
CA TYR A 174 0.94 6.15 0.38
C TYR A 174 1.21 6.93 -0.90
N LEU A 175 0.30 6.76 -1.86
CA LEU A 175 0.13 7.62 -3.03
C LEU A 175 -1.25 8.25 -2.97
N GLY A 176 -1.32 9.54 -3.26
CA GLY A 176 -2.54 10.30 -3.23
C GLY A 176 -2.54 11.45 -4.22
N ILE A 177 -3.66 11.69 -4.89
CA ILE A 177 -3.78 12.85 -5.79
C ILE A 177 -3.63 14.19 -5.05
N ASP A 178 -3.89 14.18 -3.74
CA ASP A 178 -3.74 15.28 -2.79
C ASP A 178 -2.40 15.26 -2.02
N ALA A 179 -1.60 14.20 -2.19
CA ALA A 179 -0.30 14.02 -1.52
C ALA A 179 0.90 14.58 -2.30
N GLY A 180 0.69 15.07 -3.53
CA GLY A 180 1.75 15.54 -4.40
C GLY A 180 2.29 14.43 -5.31
N SER A 181 3.48 14.64 -5.89
CA SER A 181 4.06 13.73 -6.89
C SER A 181 5.00 12.67 -6.30
N GLY A 182 5.16 12.62 -4.98
CA GLY A 182 6.09 11.71 -4.29
C GLY A 182 5.42 10.46 -3.71
N LEU A 183 6.25 9.51 -3.26
CA LEU A 183 5.84 8.40 -2.40
C LEU A 183 5.78 8.88 -0.94
N GLY A 184 4.57 9.19 -0.49
CA GLY A 184 4.33 9.66 0.87
C GLY A 184 4.70 8.64 1.95
N ARG A 185 5.16 9.15 3.09
CA ARG A 185 5.44 8.40 4.31
C ARG A 185 4.68 9.03 5.48
N GLY A 186 4.01 8.21 6.27
CA GLY A 186 3.25 8.64 7.44
C GLY A 186 3.25 7.58 8.53
N SER A 187 2.74 7.93 9.70
CA SER A 187 2.37 6.95 10.72
C SER A 187 0.88 7.01 10.95
N TYR A 188 0.29 5.84 11.22
CA TYR A 188 -1.15 5.72 11.41
C TYR A 188 -1.48 4.70 12.50
N ASP A 189 -2.67 4.84 13.08
CA ASP A 189 -3.17 3.93 14.10
C ASP A 189 -3.19 2.49 13.58
N LYS A 190 -2.74 1.54 14.40
CA LYS A 190 -2.60 0.11 14.00
C LYS A 190 -3.92 -0.55 13.60
N ASN A 191 -5.07 0.03 13.96
CA ASN A 191 -6.38 -0.43 13.51
C ASN A 191 -6.77 0.13 12.13
N GLY A 192 -5.99 0.99 11.48
CA GLY A 192 -6.21 1.34 10.07
C GLY A 192 -6.11 0.12 9.14
N GLY A 193 -6.93 0.07 8.09
CA GLY A 193 -6.91 -1.01 7.11
C GLY A 193 -6.24 -0.57 5.81
N PHE A 194 -5.02 -1.05 5.56
CA PHE A 194 -4.21 -0.72 4.39
C PHE A 194 -3.79 -1.96 3.61
N TYR A 195 -3.39 -1.77 2.36
CA TYR A 195 -2.85 -2.85 1.54
C TYR A 195 -1.48 -3.28 2.03
N VAL A 196 -1.00 -4.41 1.52
CA VAL A 196 0.33 -4.94 1.83
C VAL A 196 1.04 -5.31 0.54
N ARG A 197 2.30 -4.91 0.44
CA ARG A 197 3.25 -5.39 -0.58
C ARG A 197 4.34 -6.19 0.10
N CYS A 198 4.78 -7.26 -0.54
CA CYS A 198 5.87 -8.09 -0.04
C CYS A 198 7.11 -7.97 -0.91
N VAL A 199 8.27 -8.10 -0.26
CA VAL A 199 9.59 -8.18 -0.88
C VAL A 199 10.13 -9.58 -0.66
N LYS A 200 10.85 -10.09 -1.65
CA LYS A 200 11.48 -11.40 -1.58
C LYS A 200 12.71 -11.33 -0.66
N ASP A 201 12.88 -12.36 0.17
CA ASP A 201 14.05 -12.53 1.05
C ASP A 201 15.35 -12.74 0.26
#